data_AF-A0A2E6VBX0-F1
#
_entry.id   AF-A0A2E6VBX0-F1
#
_cell.length_a   1.000
_cell.length_b   1.000
_cell.length_c   1.000
_cell.angle_alpha   90.00
_cell.angle_beta   90.00
_cell.angle_gamma   90.00
#
_symmetry.space_group_name_H-M   'P 1'
#
loop_
_entity.id
_entity.type
_entity.pdbx_description
1 polymer ?
#
loop_
_entity_poly.entity_id
_entity_poly.type
_entity_poly.pdbx_seq_one_letter_code
_entity_poly.pdbx_strand_id
1 'polypeptide(L)'
;MKLSQPSEKVINYWVGTNSVNKLEYALTHGNYKTRQLAAEALEFVGQPTSIPILLIAIDDKIKNVSIAALNTLEHLQDSDELIKSIVRKRFDWLKRLREKEEKQKNKRAKKHNIYRWERASKKSFEMVKERLKRPIR
;
A
#
# COMPACT_ATOMS: atom_id res chain seq x y z
N MET A 1 24.45 6.15 -16.72
CA MET A 1 23.56 5.44 -17.67
C MET A 1 22.43 6.37 -18.07
N LYS A 2 22.07 6.48 -19.37
CA LYS A 2 21.00 7.38 -19.86
C LYS A 2 19.61 6.73 -19.98
N LEU A 3 19.50 5.41 -19.79
CA LEU A 3 18.24 4.67 -19.85
C LEU A 3 17.61 4.62 -18.45
N SER A 4 16.79 5.63 -18.15
CA SER A 4 15.99 5.67 -16.93
C SER A 4 14.82 4.67 -16.99
N GLN A 5 14.34 4.30 -18.18
CA GLN A 5 13.11 3.53 -18.38
C GLN A 5 13.26 2.46 -19.49
N PRO A 6 14.03 1.39 -19.27
CA PRO A 6 14.08 0.25 -20.19
C PRO A 6 12.68 -0.37 -20.38
N SER A 7 12.39 -0.83 -21.59
CA SER A 7 11.22 -1.66 -21.84
C SER A 7 11.39 -3.05 -21.21
N GLU A 8 10.28 -3.77 -21.03
CA GLU A 8 10.29 -5.14 -20.51
C GLU A 8 11.22 -6.07 -21.32
N LYS A 9 11.22 -5.94 -22.66
CA LYS A 9 12.14 -6.70 -23.52
C LYS A 9 13.62 -6.45 -23.17
N VAL A 10 13.96 -5.21 -22.84
CA VAL A 10 15.34 -4.84 -22.45
C VAL A 10 15.68 -5.41 -21.07
N ILE A 11 14.74 -5.40 -20.13
CA ILE A 11 14.92 -6.02 -18.80
C ILE A 11 15.14 -7.53 -18.95
N ASN A 12 14.33 -8.21 -19.77
CA ASN A 12 14.51 -9.65 -20.03
C ASN A 12 15.85 -9.96 -20.71
N TYR A 13 16.31 -9.08 -21.60
CA TYR A 13 17.65 -9.18 -22.17
C TYR A 13 18.75 -9.03 -21.12
N TRP A 14 18.57 -8.15 -20.11
CA TRP A 14 19.51 -8.01 -19.00
C TRP A 14 19.52 -9.24 -18.10
N VAL A 15 18.38 -9.90 -17.88
CA VAL A 15 18.32 -11.20 -17.20
C VAL A 15 19.15 -12.23 -17.98
N GLY A 16 18.92 -12.38 -19.29
CA GLY A 16 19.66 -13.35 -20.12
C GLY A 16 21.17 -13.11 -20.22
N THR A 17 21.62 -11.87 -20.03
CA THR A 17 23.04 -11.48 -20.03
C THR A 17 23.62 -11.32 -18.62
N ASN A 18 22.86 -11.65 -17.58
CA ASN A 18 23.25 -11.50 -16.18
C ASN A 18 23.72 -10.08 -15.81
N SER A 19 23.08 -9.05 -16.38
CA SER A 19 23.44 -7.63 -16.18
C SER A 19 22.86 -7.07 -14.86
N VAL A 20 23.27 -7.62 -13.71
CA VAL A 20 22.75 -7.27 -12.36
C VAL A 20 22.83 -5.76 -12.08
N ASN A 21 23.98 -5.13 -12.33
CA ASN A 21 24.18 -3.69 -12.09
C ASN A 21 23.17 -2.80 -12.84
N LYS A 22 22.70 -3.23 -14.02
CA LYS A 22 21.68 -2.46 -14.77
C LYS A 22 20.30 -2.60 -14.15
N LEU A 23 19.98 -3.79 -13.64
CA LEU A 23 18.73 -4.05 -12.93
C LEU A 23 18.69 -3.29 -11.60
N GLU A 24 19.77 -3.29 -10.83
CA GLU A 24 19.89 -2.50 -9.60
C GLU A 24 19.75 -0.99 -9.86
N TYR A 25 20.37 -0.49 -10.93
CA TYR A 25 20.21 0.90 -11.35
C TYR A 25 18.77 1.22 -11.74
N ALA A 26 18.09 0.33 -12.46
CA ALA A 26 16.70 0.48 -12.86
C ALA A 26 15.73 0.39 -11.66
N LEU A 27 16.04 -0.45 -10.68
CA LEU A 27 15.28 -0.56 -9.43
C LEU A 27 15.32 0.73 -8.61
N THR A 28 16.40 1.50 -8.68
CA THR A 28 16.55 2.75 -7.92
C THR A 28 16.06 3.98 -8.67
N HIS A 29 16.33 4.07 -9.97
CA HIS A 29 16.09 5.28 -10.77
C HIS A 29 14.92 5.14 -11.76
N GLY A 30 14.33 3.96 -11.86
CA GLY A 30 13.19 3.68 -12.73
C GLY A 30 11.90 4.35 -12.25
N ASN A 31 10.93 4.42 -13.16
CA ASN A 31 9.54 4.72 -12.79
C ASN A 31 8.95 3.48 -12.10
N TYR A 32 7.73 3.59 -11.59
CA TYR A 32 7.13 2.48 -10.85
C TYR A 32 7.05 1.16 -11.61
N LYS A 33 6.82 1.19 -12.94
CA LYS A 33 6.79 -0.04 -13.77
C LYS A 33 8.19 -0.62 -13.94
N THR A 34 9.16 0.21 -14.26
CA THR A 34 10.55 -0.21 -14.42
C THR A 34 11.13 -0.74 -13.11
N ARG A 35 10.84 -0.10 -11.97
CA ARG A 35 11.30 -0.60 -10.67
C ARG A 35 10.68 -1.94 -10.32
N GLN A 36 9.38 -2.12 -10.62
CA GLN A 36 8.71 -3.41 -10.42
C GLN A 36 9.37 -4.51 -11.27
N LEU A 37 9.51 -4.27 -12.58
CA LEU A 37 10.13 -5.24 -13.49
C LEU A 37 11.59 -5.52 -13.14
N ALA A 38 12.33 -4.50 -12.68
CA ALA A 38 13.71 -4.65 -12.24
C ALA A 38 13.82 -5.50 -10.96
N ALA A 39 12.92 -5.29 -9.99
CA ALA A 39 12.83 -6.14 -8.81
C ALA A 39 12.52 -7.58 -9.24
N GLU A 40 11.45 -7.82 -9.99
CA GLU A 40 11.07 -9.17 -10.48
C GLU A 40 12.22 -9.86 -11.22
N ALA A 41 12.94 -9.13 -12.08
CA ALA A 41 14.10 -9.65 -12.78
C ALA A 41 15.26 -10.06 -11.85
N LEU A 42 15.49 -9.32 -10.77
CA LEU A 42 16.50 -9.65 -9.76
C LEU A 42 16.16 -10.93 -8.98
N GLU A 43 14.95 -11.46 -9.06
CA GLU A 43 14.63 -12.77 -8.48
C GLU A 43 15.46 -13.89 -9.15
N PHE A 44 15.65 -13.78 -10.47
CA PHE A 44 16.29 -14.82 -11.28
C PHE A 44 17.81 -14.68 -11.34
N VAL A 45 18.33 -13.46 -11.28
CA VAL A 45 19.76 -13.17 -11.48
C VAL A 45 20.39 -12.40 -10.32
N GLY A 46 19.60 -12.05 -9.31
CA GLY A 46 20.06 -11.30 -8.15
C GLY A 46 21.17 -12.04 -7.43
N GLN A 47 22.06 -11.26 -6.84
CA GLN A 47 23.17 -11.76 -6.05
C GLN A 47 22.99 -11.30 -4.60
N PRO A 48 23.68 -11.91 -3.63
CA PRO A 48 23.68 -11.40 -2.26
C PRO A 48 24.07 -9.92 -2.15
N THR A 49 24.87 -9.41 -3.09
CA THR A 49 25.23 -7.99 -3.22
C THR A 49 24.03 -7.08 -3.53
N SER A 50 22.93 -7.61 -4.07
CA SER A 50 21.69 -6.88 -4.36
C SER A 50 20.77 -6.73 -3.14
N ILE A 51 21.05 -7.44 -2.03
CA ILE A 51 20.23 -7.40 -0.81
C ILE A 51 20.04 -5.96 -0.28
N PRO A 52 21.07 -5.10 -0.16
CA PRO A 52 20.89 -3.74 0.37
C PRO A 52 19.94 -2.90 -0.47
N ILE A 53 20.00 -3.02 -1.80
CA ILE A 53 19.13 -2.23 -2.69
C ILE A 53 17.69 -2.73 -2.65
N LEU A 54 17.49 -4.03 -2.51
CA LEU A 54 16.18 -4.64 -2.35
C LEU A 54 15.55 -4.29 -0.99
N LEU A 55 16.34 -4.24 0.08
CA LEU A 55 15.91 -3.78 1.41
C LEU A 55 15.46 -2.31 1.40
N ILE A 56 16.01 -1.46 0.53
CA ILE A 56 15.49 -0.11 0.33
C ILE A 56 14.16 -0.16 -0.45
N ALA A 57 14.07 -1.04 -1.45
CA ALA A 57 12.90 -1.16 -2.32
C ALA A 57 11.64 -1.74 -1.62
N ILE A 58 11.78 -2.46 -0.49
CA ILE A 58 10.59 -2.92 0.28
C ILE A 58 9.76 -1.76 0.84
N ASP A 59 10.34 -0.57 0.97
CA ASP A 59 9.66 0.67 1.39
C ASP A 59 9.23 1.56 0.22
N ASP A 60 9.20 1.02 -1.01
CA ASP A 60 8.65 1.75 -2.15
C ASP A 60 7.19 2.17 -1.93
N LYS A 61 6.87 3.38 -2.39
CA LYS A 61 5.51 3.96 -2.34
C LYS A 61 4.48 3.10 -3.07
N ILE A 62 4.92 2.36 -4.09
CA ILE A 62 4.08 1.50 -4.91
C ILE A 62 4.13 0.08 -4.37
N LYS A 63 2.97 -0.40 -3.90
CA LYS A 63 2.81 -1.73 -3.29
C LYS A 63 3.37 -2.85 -4.15
N ASN A 64 3.20 -2.80 -5.47
CA ASN A 64 3.69 -3.84 -6.37
C ASN A 64 5.22 -3.91 -6.39
N VAL A 65 5.91 -2.76 -6.36
CA VAL A 65 7.38 -2.71 -6.29
C VAL A 65 7.86 -3.29 -4.96
N SER A 66 7.22 -2.88 -3.86
CA SER A 66 7.51 -3.40 -2.52
C SER A 66 7.33 -4.93 -2.43
N ILE A 67 6.24 -5.47 -2.99
CA ILE A 67 5.98 -6.91 -3.04
C ILE A 67 7.03 -7.63 -3.89
N ALA A 68 7.36 -7.11 -5.07
CA ALA A 68 8.38 -7.70 -5.93
C ALA A 68 9.73 -7.77 -5.20
N ALA A 69 10.14 -6.68 -4.54
CA ALA A 69 11.37 -6.66 -3.74
C ALA A 69 11.36 -7.66 -2.57
N LEU A 70 10.22 -7.85 -1.91
CA LEU A 70 10.08 -8.84 -0.84
C LEU A 70 10.17 -10.28 -1.35
N ASN A 71 9.51 -10.59 -2.47
CA ASN A 71 9.60 -11.90 -3.11
C ASN A 71 11.05 -12.21 -3.50
N THR A 72 11.74 -11.24 -4.09
CA THR A 72 13.14 -11.41 -4.50
C THR A 72 14.06 -11.60 -3.31
N LEU A 73 13.80 -10.88 -2.23
CA LEU A 73 14.53 -11.04 -0.98
C LEU A 73 14.31 -12.45 -0.44
N GLU A 74 13.06 -12.92 -0.36
CA GLU A 74 12.73 -14.28 0.11
C GLU A 74 13.48 -15.35 -0.71
N HIS A 75 13.60 -15.16 -2.02
CA HIS A 75 14.32 -16.08 -2.91
C HIS A 75 15.85 -16.07 -2.68
N LEU A 76 16.45 -14.89 -2.44
CA LEU A 76 17.90 -14.75 -2.26
C LEU A 76 18.41 -15.17 -0.87
N GLN A 77 17.52 -15.43 0.09
CA GLN A 77 17.88 -15.65 1.49
C GLN A 77 17.93 -17.13 1.88
N ASP A 78 19.06 -17.79 1.66
CA ASP A 78 19.23 -19.14 2.17
C ASP A 78 19.52 -19.16 3.69
N SER A 79 20.31 -18.22 4.24
CA SER A 79 20.87 -18.36 5.60
C SER A 79 20.62 -17.21 6.59
N ASP A 80 20.22 -16.01 6.16
CA ASP A 80 20.12 -14.86 7.07
C ASP A 80 18.76 -14.78 7.80
N GLU A 81 18.75 -15.11 9.09
CA GLU A 81 17.55 -15.09 9.94
C GLU A 81 17.00 -13.68 10.17
N LEU A 82 17.87 -12.65 10.22
CA LEU A 82 17.44 -11.27 10.41
C LEU A 82 16.60 -10.82 9.22
N ILE A 83 17.09 -11.06 8.00
CA ILE A 83 16.38 -10.67 6.78
C ILE A 83 15.06 -11.46 6.67
N LYS A 84 15.07 -12.77 7.00
CA LYS A 84 13.83 -13.58 7.03
C LYS A 84 12.79 -12.98 7.98
N SER A 85 13.24 -12.51 9.15
CA SER A 85 12.35 -11.87 10.12
C SER A 85 11.74 -10.56 9.60
N ILE A 86 12.52 -9.76 8.85
CA ILE A 86 12.09 -8.50 8.23
C ILE A 86 11.05 -8.79 7.14
N VAL A 87 11.35 -9.72 6.23
CA VAL A 87 10.46 -10.11 5.14
C VAL A 87 9.12 -10.60 5.67
N ARG A 88 9.13 -11.53 6.64
CA ARG A 88 7.90 -12.03 7.28
C ARG A 88 7.06 -10.92 7.89
N LYS A 89 7.67 -10.05 8.73
CA LYS A 89 6.96 -8.93 9.36
C LYS A 89 6.34 -7.99 8.31
N ARG A 90 7.04 -7.75 7.20
CA ARG A 90 6.56 -6.87 6.14
C ARG A 90 5.41 -7.49 5.36
N PHE A 91 5.46 -8.78 5.04
CA PHE A 91 4.32 -9.49 4.44
C PHE A 91 3.09 -9.49 5.33
N ASP A 92 3.25 -9.75 6.64
CA ASP A 92 2.15 -9.70 7.60
C ASP A 92 1.51 -8.30 7.65
N TRP A 93 2.33 -7.25 7.63
CA TRP A 93 1.84 -5.87 7.56
C TRP A 93 1.05 -5.59 6.28
N LEU A 94 1.55 -6.03 5.12
CA LEU A 94 0.85 -5.89 3.83
C LEU A 94 -0.49 -6.62 3.82
N LYS A 95 -0.54 -7.85 4.37
CA LYS A 95 -1.76 -8.64 4.50
C LYS A 95 -2.81 -7.91 5.34
N ARG A 96 -2.43 -7.40 6.51
CA ARG A 96 -3.33 -6.62 7.39
C ARG A 96 -3.85 -5.36 6.70
N LEU A 97 -3.03 -4.70 5.90
CA LEU A 97 -3.41 -3.50 5.17
C LEU A 97 -4.47 -3.83 4.10
N ARG A 98 -4.29 -4.94 3.35
CA ARG A 98 -5.27 -5.44 2.38
C ARG A 98 -6.60 -5.81 3.04
N GLU A 99 -6.56 -6.57 4.13
CA GLU A 99 -7.76 -6.92 4.91
C GLU A 99 -8.50 -5.67 5.43
N LYS A 100 -7.75 -4.64 5.86
CA LYS A 100 -8.33 -3.36 6.28
C LYS A 100 -9.02 -2.64 5.11
N GLU A 101 -8.39 -2.60 3.94
CA GLU A 101 -8.96 -2.01 2.73
C GLU A 101 -10.25 -2.72 2.29
N GLU A 102 -10.25 -4.06 2.31
CA GLU A 102 -11.43 -4.88 2.01
C GLU A 102 -12.56 -4.64 3.01
N LYS A 103 -12.25 -4.61 4.31
CA LYS A 103 -13.24 -4.26 5.35
C LYS A 103 -13.83 -2.87 5.14
N GLN A 104 -13.04 -1.88 4.69
CA GLN A 104 -13.55 -0.54 4.39
C GLN A 104 -14.44 -0.53 3.14
N LYS A 105 -14.06 -1.25 2.08
CA LYS A 105 -14.91 -1.41 0.88
C LYS A 105 -16.26 -2.06 1.20
N ASN A 106 -16.24 -3.06 2.08
CA ASN A 106 -17.43 -3.81 2.48
C ASN A 106 -18.25 -3.12 3.57
N LYS A 107 -17.75 -2.04 4.19
CA LYS A 107 -18.52 -1.25 5.15
C LYS A 107 -19.63 -0.52 4.41
N ARG A 108 -20.87 -0.88 4.74
CA ARG A 108 -22.05 -0.10 4.37
C ARG A 108 -21.93 1.30 4.97
N ALA A 109 -22.28 2.31 4.19
CA ALA A 109 -22.34 3.68 4.68
C ALA A 109 -23.26 3.74 5.92
N LYS A 110 -22.73 4.19 7.06
CA LYS A 110 -23.55 4.44 8.24
C LYS A 110 -24.50 5.58 7.91
N LYS A 111 -25.80 5.26 7.81
CA LYS A 111 -26.85 6.27 7.63
C LYS A 111 -27.02 6.98 8.97
N HIS A 112 -26.36 8.13 9.12
CA HIS A 112 -26.60 8.99 10.26
C HIS A 112 -27.95 9.67 10.03
N ASN A 113 -28.94 9.41 10.88
CA ASN A 113 -30.16 10.19 10.89
C ASN A 113 -29.79 11.59 11.37
N ILE A 114 -29.62 12.51 10.43
CA ILE A 114 -29.46 13.92 10.74
C ILE A 114 -30.85 14.40 11.14
N TYR A 115 -31.12 14.45 12.45
CA TYR A 115 -32.32 15.06 12.98
C TYR A 115 -32.26 16.55 12.67
N ARG A 116 -33.03 16.94 11.65
CA ARG A 116 -33.29 18.34 11.34
C ARG A 116 -34.28 18.85 12.37
N TRP A 117 -33.77 19.47 13.42
CA TRP A 117 -34.61 20.26 14.34
C TRP A 117 -35.13 21.45 13.55
N GLU A 118 -36.33 21.33 12.99
CA GLU A 118 -37.06 22.49 12.53
C GLU A 118 -37.29 23.37 13.75
N ARG A 119 -36.90 24.65 13.66
CA ARG A 119 -37.32 25.63 14.67
C ARG A 119 -38.83 25.54 14.74
N ALA A 120 -39.35 25.16 15.92
CA ALA A 120 -40.77 25.15 16.19
C ALA A 120 -41.37 26.44 15.65
N SER A 121 -42.38 26.35 14.79
CA SER A 121 -43.05 27.54 14.27
C SER A 121 -43.49 28.41 15.45
N LYS A 122 -43.53 29.73 15.29
CA LYS A 122 -43.95 30.63 16.37
C LYS A 122 -45.29 30.18 16.99
N LYS A 123 -46.20 29.66 16.18
CA LYS A 123 -47.48 29.07 16.60
C LYS A 123 -47.31 27.83 17.48
N SER A 124 -46.39 26.92 17.13
CA SER A 124 -46.07 25.73 17.93
C SER A 124 -45.44 26.11 19.27
N PHE A 125 -44.50 27.05 19.27
CA PHE A 125 -43.85 27.55 20.48
C PHE A 125 -44.85 28.22 21.44
N GLU A 126 -45.69 29.14 20.93
CA GLU A 126 -46.71 29.81 21.73
C GLU A 126 -47.75 28.84 22.30
N MET A 127 -48.15 27.83 21.52
CA MET A 127 -49.08 26.81 22.00
C MET A 127 -48.48 25.95 23.12
N VAL A 128 -47.20 25.60 23.05
CA VAL A 128 -46.50 24.88 24.13
C VAL A 128 -46.37 25.79 25.37
N LYS A 129 -46.02 27.06 25.18
CA LYS A 129 -45.94 28.06 26.25
C LYS A 129 -47.28 28.23 26.98
N GLU A 130 -48.39 28.30 26.25
CA GLU A 130 -49.74 28.37 26.83
C GLU A 130 -50.14 27.10 27.60
N ARG A 131 -49.68 25.93 27.16
CA ARG A 131 -49.93 24.66 27.88
C ARG A 131 -49.14 24.59 29.19
N LEU A 132 -47.90 25.07 29.20
CA LEU A 132 -47.04 25.09 30.39
C LEU A 132 -47.51 26.07 31.47
N LYS A 133 -48.33 27.07 31.12
CA LYS A 133 -48.98 27.96 32.08
C LYS A 133 -50.13 27.31 32.84
N ARG A 134 -50.61 26.15 32.39
CA ARG A 134 -51.70 25.43 33.06
C ARG A 134 -51.12 24.68 34.27
N PRO A 135 -51.80 24.70 35.43
CA PRO A 135 -51.35 23.91 36.57
C PRO A 135 -51.32 22.45 36.16
N ILE A 136 -50.22 21.77 36.49
CA ILE A 136 -50.09 20.33 36.33
C ILE A 136 -51.17 19.73 37.25
N ARG A 137 -52.10 18.99 36.65
CA ARG A 137 -53.11 18.21 37.39
C ARG A 137 -52.45 17.01 38.04
#